data_AF-A0A346S3M9-F1
#
_entry.id   AF-A0A346S3M9-F1
#
_cell.length_a   1.000
_cell.length_b   1.000
_cell.length_c   1.000
_cell.angle_alpha   90.00
_cell.angle_beta   90.00
_cell.angle_gamma   90.00
#
_symmetry.space_group_name_H-M   'P 1'
#
loop_
_entity.id
_entity.type
_entity.pdbx_description
1 polymer ?
#
loop_
_entity_poly.entity_id
_entity_poly.type
_entity_poly.pdbx_seq_one_letter_code
_entity_poly.pdbx_strand_id
1 'polypeptide(L)'
;MCLVSVPNLVSLMTVRVWGLALASKAFEREGLPWPDKVTVRFLGLFDTVAAVADLDNLDFSAHDADAGRISVNVKSGHVERAVQFVARDECRHNFSLNSLRNESGDLPEHFNEWVLPGAHSDIGGGYPDRFHERIEVRPPLVVKGKDRRNPEASFEFSRMLQERALIKNEGWIGPLNPLATLEIEQERPRGLPGGDVTLRLWLDREVRGEYSRIPLYLMHKLAVDAGVPFDPIPTDNPQLVLPPELMTIARNLAVHVWHGNELLMSPESKALLKQRYIHHSDHYLKMYVKDAWPIYPFQPAKYGRRVVHPNKSQ
;
A
#
# COMPACT_ATOMS: atom_id res chain seq x y z
N MET A 1 7.90 16.07 10.15
CA MET A 1 7.74 14.65 9.76
C MET A 1 7.76 13.82 11.04
N CYS A 2 6.70 13.07 11.35
CA CYS A 2 6.74 12.13 12.48
C CYS A 2 6.84 10.73 11.87
N LEU A 3 8.08 10.24 11.74
CA LEU A 3 8.36 8.81 11.61
C LEU A 3 8.18 8.20 13.00
N VAL A 4 7.05 7.54 13.23
CA VAL A 4 6.91 6.63 14.37
C VAL A 4 6.86 5.22 13.80
N SER A 5 8.03 4.57 13.77
CA SER A 5 8.10 3.12 13.61
C SER A 5 7.66 2.51 14.95
N VAL A 6 6.48 1.89 14.97
CA VAL A 6 6.11 0.96 16.04
C VAL A 6 6.31 -0.44 15.46
N PRO A 7 7.23 -1.26 16.00
CA PRO A 7 7.35 -2.64 15.57
C PRO A 7 6.06 -3.38 15.96
N ASN A 8 5.41 -3.99 14.97
CA ASN A 8 4.21 -4.85 15.07
C ASN A 8 2.81 -4.21 15.01
N LEU A 9 2.64 -2.98 14.53
CA LEU A 9 1.32 -2.49 14.09
C LEU A 9 1.42 -1.92 12.67
N VAL A 10 0.40 -2.22 11.85
CA VAL A 10 0.22 -1.75 10.47
C VAL A 10 0.58 -0.27 10.36
N SER A 11 1.58 0.04 9.53
CA SER A 11 2.07 1.39 9.29
C SER A 11 1.01 2.19 8.52
N LEU A 12 0.06 2.80 9.24
CA LEU A 12 -0.84 3.81 8.71
C LEU A 12 -0.06 5.10 8.51
N MET A 13 0.32 5.40 7.26
CA MET A 13 0.67 6.76 6.85
C MET A 13 -0.60 7.57 6.67
N THR A 14 -1.27 7.88 7.78
CA THR A 14 -2.28 8.93 7.79
C THR A 14 -1.59 10.26 8.05
N VAL A 15 -2.03 11.30 7.35
CA VAL A 15 -1.76 12.69 7.73
C VAL A 15 -2.33 12.90 9.12
N ARG A 16 -1.53 12.63 10.15
CA ARG A 16 -1.82 13.17 11.47
C ARG A 16 -1.57 14.66 11.39
N VAL A 17 -2.59 15.41 11.77
CA VAL A 17 -2.73 16.86 11.85
C VAL A 17 -1.76 17.46 12.89
N TRP A 18 -0.49 17.06 12.88
CA TRP A 18 0.53 17.61 13.77
C TRP A 18 0.87 19.04 13.38
N GLY A 19 0.68 19.45 12.13
CA GLY A 19 0.90 20.84 11.70
C GLY A 19 0.04 21.85 12.46
N LEU A 20 -1.25 21.56 12.64
CA LEU A 20 -2.17 22.44 13.38
C LEU A 20 -1.96 22.36 14.89
N ALA A 21 -1.62 21.18 15.44
CA ALA A 21 -1.30 21.04 16.86
C ALA A 21 0.03 21.72 17.25
N LEU A 22 1.03 21.65 16.37
CA LEU A 22 2.31 22.35 16.52
C LEU A 22 2.14 23.86 16.30
N ALA A 23 1.30 24.27 15.34
CA ALA A 23 0.92 25.67 15.16
C ALA A 23 0.21 26.19 16.41
N SER A 24 -0.80 25.50 16.95
CA SER A 24 -1.49 25.91 18.18
C SER A 24 -0.51 26.14 19.34
N LYS A 25 0.40 25.19 19.58
CA LYS A 25 1.43 25.34 20.61
C LYS A 25 2.41 26.49 20.34
N ALA A 26 2.72 26.77 19.08
CA ALA A 26 3.59 27.89 18.70
C ALA A 26 2.88 29.25 18.90
N PHE A 27 1.63 29.38 18.45
CA PHE A 27 0.81 30.59 18.66
C PHE A 27 0.58 30.85 20.16
N GLU A 28 0.29 29.81 20.95
CA GLU A 28 0.18 29.90 22.41
C GLU A 28 1.49 30.34 23.07
N ARG A 29 2.64 29.82 22.62
CA ARG A 29 3.96 30.19 23.15
C ARG A 29 4.34 31.64 22.85
N GLU A 30 3.97 32.13 21.67
CA GLU A 30 4.30 33.51 21.23
C GLU A 30 3.20 34.53 21.60
N GLY A 31 2.14 34.11 22.30
CA GLY A 31 1.04 34.99 22.71
C GLY A 31 0.24 35.58 21.56
N LEU A 32 0.26 34.92 20.39
CA LEU A 32 -0.41 35.39 19.18
C LEU A 32 -1.86 34.88 19.15
N PRO A 33 -2.85 35.73 18.80
CA PRO A 33 -4.21 35.28 18.61
C PRO A 33 -4.29 34.29 17.44
N TRP A 34 -5.21 33.34 17.55
CA TRP A 34 -5.49 32.41 16.45
C TRP A 34 -6.01 33.19 15.25
N PRO A 35 -5.49 32.97 14.04
CA PRO A 35 -5.91 33.71 12.86
C PRO A 35 -7.35 33.34 12.45
N ASP A 36 -8.12 34.32 11.99
CA ASP A 36 -9.50 34.13 11.51
C ASP A 36 -9.59 33.18 10.31
N LYS A 37 -8.50 33.02 9.56
CA LYS A 37 -8.37 32.10 8.43
C LYS A 37 -7.01 31.42 8.44
N VAL A 38 -7.03 30.09 8.45
CA VAL A 38 -5.84 29.26 8.22
C VAL A 38 -5.94 28.65 6.83
N THR A 39 -4.92 28.87 6.01
CA THR A 39 -4.76 28.22 4.70
C THR A 39 -3.58 27.27 4.76
N VAL A 40 -3.75 26.06 4.23
CA VAL A 40 -2.67 25.08 4.09
C VAL A 40 -1.89 25.40 2.81
N ARG A 41 -0.63 25.83 2.94
CA ARG A 41 0.22 26.15 1.78
C ARG A 41 0.54 24.95 0.90
N PHE A 42 0.80 23.80 1.53
CA PHE A 42 1.12 22.56 0.84
C PHE A 42 0.57 21.36 1.60
N LEU A 43 -0.18 20.51 0.90
CA LEU A 43 -0.71 19.25 1.41
C LEU A 43 -0.12 18.09 0.61
N GLY A 44 0.87 17.40 1.19
CA GLY A 44 1.45 16.19 0.62
C GLY A 44 0.79 14.94 1.19
N LEU A 45 0.21 14.11 0.32
CA LEU A 45 -0.52 12.88 0.66
C LEU A 45 0.15 11.66 0.01
N PHE A 46 0.16 10.54 0.73
CA PHE A 46 0.61 9.25 0.24
C PHE A 46 -0.53 8.25 0.41
N ASP A 47 -1.09 7.83 -0.71
CA ASP A 47 -2.08 6.77 -0.86
C ASP A 47 -3.20 6.81 0.19
N THR A 48 -3.94 7.92 0.25
CA THR A 48 -4.89 8.20 1.33
C THR A 48 -5.97 7.11 1.44
N VAL A 49 -6.01 6.44 2.60
CA VAL A 49 -7.08 5.52 2.98
C VAL A 49 -7.84 6.13 4.16
N ALA A 50 -9.13 6.41 3.99
CA ALA A 50 -10.01 6.72 5.10
C ALA A 50 -10.09 5.47 5.96
N ALA A 51 -9.60 5.54 7.20
CA ALA A 51 -9.77 4.46 8.15
C ALA A 51 -11.26 4.11 8.21
N VAL A 52 -11.61 2.89 7.75
CA VAL A 52 -12.85 2.28 8.20
C VAL A 52 -12.66 2.15 9.71
N ALA A 53 -13.54 2.83 10.45
CA ALA A 53 -13.55 2.81 11.89
C ALA A 53 -13.42 1.36 12.39
N ASP A 54 -12.64 1.23 13.47
CA ASP A 54 -12.57 0.06 14.35
C ASP A 54 -11.55 -1.07 14.08
N LEU A 55 -10.27 -0.69 14.00
CA LEU A 55 -9.17 -1.61 14.37
C LEU A 55 -9.17 -1.98 15.87
N ASP A 56 -9.80 -1.17 16.73
CA ASP A 56 -9.91 -1.46 18.17
C ASP A 56 -10.99 -2.54 18.45
N ASN A 57 -12.06 -2.63 17.64
CA ASN A 57 -13.09 -3.67 17.76
C ASN A 57 -13.07 -4.76 16.66
N LEU A 58 -12.10 -4.74 15.74
CA LEU A 58 -11.96 -5.77 14.68
C LEU A 58 -13.24 -5.95 13.83
N ASP A 59 -13.98 -4.86 13.62
CA ASP A 59 -15.18 -4.86 12.77
C ASP A 59 -14.80 -4.49 11.33
N PHE A 60 -14.53 -5.52 10.53
CA PHE A 60 -14.22 -5.39 9.11
C PHE A 60 -15.47 -5.35 8.21
N SER A 61 -16.68 -5.21 8.77
CA SER A 61 -17.95 -5.26 8.03
C SER A 61 -18.48 -3.90 7.58
N ALA A 62 -17.89 -2.78 8.04
CA ALA A 62 -18.39 -1.43 7.78
C ALA A 62 -18.03 -0.85 6.40
N HIS A 63 -18.21 -1.64 5.34
CA HIS A 63 -18.14 -1.14 3.96
C HIS A 63 -19.47 -0.53 3.48
N ASP A 64 -20.58 -0.84 4.16
CA ASP A 64 -21.90 -0.33 3.84
C ASP A 64 -22.42 0.59 4.97
N ALA A 65 -22.58 1.87 4.63
CA ALA A 65 -23.35 2.91 5.32
C ALA A 65 -22.91 3.39 6.73
N ASP A 66 -22.55 4.68 6.78
CA ASP A 66 -22.89 5.68 7.83
C ASP A 66 -22.43 5.56 9.29
N ALA A 67 -21.51 4.66 9.65
CA ALA A 67 -20.88 4.71 10.98
C ALA A 67 -19.47 5.35 10.95
N GLY A 68 -19.34 6.59 11.41
CA GLY A 68 -18.08 7.14 11.93
C GLY A 68 -16.99 7.51 10.92
N ARG A 69 -17.32 7.72 9.63
CA ARG A 69 -16.33 8.09 8.60
C ARG A 69 -15.63 9.42 8.95
N ILE A 70 -14.33 9.36 9.25
CA ILE A 70 -13.48 10.57 9.24
C ILE A 70 -13.54 11.13 7.82
N SER A 71 -14.09 12.33 7.65
CA SER A 71 -14.13 12.99 6.35
C SER A 71 -12.70 13.35 5.95
N VAL A 72 -12.17 12.65 4.95
CA VAL A 72 -10.85 12.92 4.34
C VAL A 72 -10.96 13.84 3.11
N ASN A 73 -12.12 14.47 2.89
CA ASN A 73 -12.34 15.37 1.77
C ASN A 73 -11.50 16.64 1.92
N VAL A 74 -10.81 17.03 0.85
CA VAL A 74 -9.95 18.21 0.83
C VAL A 74 -10.69 19.35 0.14
N LYS A 75 -11.01 20.40 0.89
CA LYS A 75 -11.64 21.62 0.34
C LYS A 75 -10.59 22.47 -0.38
N SER A 76 -10.72 22.60 -1.70
CA SER A 76 -9.77 23.31 -2.55
C SER A 76 -9.53 24.77 -2.15
N GLY A 77 -10.54 25.46 -1.61
CA GLY A 77 -10.41 26.86 -1.14
C GLY A 77 -9.58 27.07 0.13
N HIS A 78 -9.18 25.99 0.82
CA HIS A 78 -8.36 26.04 2.04
C HIS A 78 -6.94 25.52 1.85
N VAL A 79 -6.59 25.10 0.62
CA VAL A 79 -5.29 24.50 0.31
C VAL A 79 -4.73 25.17 -0.93
N GLU A 80 -3.55 25.77 -0.85
CA GLU A 80 -2.88 26.44 -1.97
C GLU A 80 -2.27 25.45 -2.97
N ARG A 81 -1.79 24.30 -2.48
CA ARG A 81 -1.29 23.20 -3.32
C ARG A 81 -1.52 21.85 -2.64
N ALA A 82 -2.13 20.90 -3.34
CA ALA A 82 -2.25 19.53 -2.86
C ALA A 82 -1.58 18.57 -3.84
N VAL A 83 -0.80 17.63 -3.32
CA VAL A 83 -0.17 16.57 -4.11
C VAL A 83 -0.45 15.24 -3.45
N GLN A 84 -0.96 14.27 -4.20
CA GLN A 84 -1.15 12.90 -3.75
C GLN A 84 -0.36 11.92 -4.62
N PHE A 85 0.39 11.02 -4.00
CA PHE A 85 0.94 9.84 -4.66
C PHE A 85 0.05 8.64 -4.40
N VAL A 86 -0.35 7.93 -5.45
CA VAL A 86 -1.30 6.83 -5.41
C VAL A 86 -0.57 5.53 -5.71
N ALA A 87 -0.78 4.51 -4.88
CA ALA A 87 -0.26 3.17 -5.09
C ALA A 87 -0.97 2.49 -6.26
N ARG A 88 -0.24 2.19 -7.34
CA ARG A 88 -0.78 1.48 -8.50
C ARG A 88 -1.14 0.04 -8.18
N ASP A 89 -0.29 -0.61 -7.39
CA ASP A 89 -0.35 -2.06 -7.18
C ASP A 89 -1.07 -2.41 -5.87
N GLU A 90 -1.69 -1.43 -5.20
CA GLU A 90 -2.56 -1.67 -4.06
C GLU A 90 -3.95 -2.12 -4.51
N CYS A 91 -4.31 -3.36 -4.18
CA CYS A 91 -5.59 -3.93 -4.57
C CYS A 91 -6.38 -4.55 -3.41
N ARG A 92 -5.93 -4.40 -2.15
CA ARG A 92 -6.64 -4.94 -0.99
C ARG A 92 -8.02 -4.32 -0.82
N HIS A 93 -8.96 -5.13 -0.36
CA HIS A 93 -10.35 -4.72 -0.11
C HIS A 93 -10.45 -3.60 0.93
N ASN A 94 -9.64 -3.67 1.98
CA ASN A 94 -9.68 -2.73 3.10
C ASN A 94 -8.86 -1.45 2.86
N PHE A 95 -8.23 -1.30 1.69
CA PHE A 95 -7.35 -0.17 1.34
C PHE A 95 -7.94 0.68 0.22
N SER A 96 -9.19 1.09 0.40
CA SER A 96 -9.89 1.97 -0.55
C SER A 96 -9.21 3.34 -0.62
N LEU A 97 -8.86 3.76 -1.84
CA LEU A 97 -8.25 5.05 -2.08
C LEU A 97 -9.28 6.16 -1.88
N ASN A 98 -8.87 7.26 -1.25
CA ASN A 98 -9.60 8.52 -1.27
C ASN A 98 -8.85 9.45 -2.21
N SER A 99 -9.38 9.59 -3.43
CA SER A 99 -8.76 10.38 -4.48
C SER A 99 -9.00 11.87 -4.24
N LEU A 100 -8.05 12.70 -4.69
CA LEU A 100 -8.26 14.15 -4.77
C LEU A 100 -9.21 14.54 -5.90
N ARG A 101 -9.49 13.63 -6.85
CA ARG A 101 -10.39 13.82 -7.98
C ARG A 101 -11.83 13.87 -7.51
N ASN A 102 -12.61 14.76 -8.13
CA ASN A 102 -14.06 14.81 -7.89
C ASN A 102 -14.78 13.62 -8.55
N GLU A 103 -16.11 13.58 -8.44
CA GLU A 103 -16.95 12.52 -9.02
C GLU A 103 -16.85 12.42 -10.56
N SER A 104 -16.51 13.52 -11.23
CA SER A 104 -16.28 13.58 -12.67
C SER A 104 -14.86 13.14 -13.08
N GLY A 105 -13.96 12.93 -12.12
CA GLY A 105 -12.56 12.56 -12.36
C GLY A 105 -11.60 13.75 -12.49
N ASP A 106 -12.11 14.97 -12.34
CA ASP A 106 -11.34 16.20 -12.49
C ASP A 106 -10.59 16.57 -11.19
N LEU A 107 -9.49 17.29 -11.35
CA LEU A 107 -8.72 17.89 -10.25
C LEU A 107 -8.83 19.41 -10.32
N PRO A 108 -8.91 20.11 -9.17
CA PRO A 108 -8.58 21.53 -9.11
C PRO A 108 -7.19 21.81 -9.73
N GLU A 109 -7.01 22.97 -10.37
CA GLU A 109 -5.77 23.32 -11.08
C GLU A 109 -4.52 23.22 -10.19
N HIS A 110 -4.66 23.59 -8.92
CA HIS A 110 -3.58 23.56 -7.92
C HIS A 110 -3.41 22.21 -7.22
N PHE A 111 -4.14 21.18 -7.65
CA PHE A 111 -4.08 19.82 -7.12
C PHE A 111 -3.43 18.88 -8.13
N ASN A 112 -2.58 17.97 -7.67
CA ASN A 112 -1.99 16.92 -8.49
C ASN A 112 -2.15 15.56 -7.83
N GLU A 113 -2.45 14.54 -8.64
CA GLU A 113 -2.50 13.15 -8.18
C GLU A 113 -1.73 12.28 -9.17
N TRP A 114 -0.66 11.63 -8.70
CA TRP A 114 0.27 10.83 -9.50
C TRP A 114 0.22 9.37 -9.10
N VAL A 115 0.05 8.48 -10.07
CA VAL A 115 0.05 7.03 -9.85
C VAL A 115 1.47 6.50 -9.96
N LEU A 116 1.99 5.91 -8.89
CA LEU A 116 3.35 5.37 -8.83
C LEU A 116 3.31 3.84 -8.65
N PRO A 117 4.29 3.09 -9.21
CA PRO A 117 4.41 1.66 -8.96
C PRO A 117 4.59 1.37 -7.47
N GLY A 118 4.01 0.29 -6.96
CA GLY A 118 4.07 -0.10 -5.55
C GLY A 118 2.70 -0.28 -4.90
N ALA A 119 2.69 -1.03 -3.80
CA ALA A 119 1.59 -1.13 -2.85
C ALA A 119 1.55 0.07 -1.88
N HIS A 120 0.55 0.13 -0.99
CA HIS A 120 0.34 1.25 -0.07
C HIS A 120 1.62 1.69 0.67
N SER A 121 2.31 0.75 1.32
CA SER A 121 3.54 1.03 2.09
C SER A 121 4.81 1.07 1.24
N ASP A 122 4.74 0.72 -0.04
CA ASP A 122 5.82 1.04 -1.00
C ASP A 122 5.80 2.52 -1.37
N ILE A 123 4.62 3.15 -1.34
CA ILE A 123 4.43 4.58 -1.60
C ILE A 123 4.59 5.41 -0.33
N GLY A 124 3.90 5.04 0.75
CA GLY A 124 3.98 5.73 2.02
C GLY A 124 5.28 5.43 2.76
N GLY A 125 5.82 4.23 2.65
CA GLY A 125 6.82 3.71 3.58
C GLY A 125 6.17 2.95 4.73
N GLY A 126 6.96 2.08 5.36
CA GLY A 126 6.51 1.19 6.44
C GLY A 126 7.06 -0.23 6.34
N TYR A 127 7.53 -0.64 5.17
CA TYR A 127 8.28 -1.87 5.03
C TYR A 127 9.72 -1.69 5.53
N PRO A 128 10.29 -2.70 6.23
CA PRO A 128 11.71 -2.70 6.55
C PRO A 128 12.56 -2.84 5.28
N ASP A 129 13.84 -2.46 5.36
CA ASP A 129 14.78 -2.56 4.24
C ASP A 129 14.91 -3.98 3.69
N ARG A 130 14.71 -5.00 4.53
CA ARG A 130 14.56 -6.40 4.13
C ARG A 130 13.34 -6.99 4.80
N PHE A 131 12.43 -7.50 3.99
CA PHE A 131 11.18 -8.11 4.43
C PHE A 131 11.04 -9.49 3.80
N HIS A 132 10.71 -10.50 4.62
CA HIS A 132 10.42 -11.84 4.14
C HIS A 132 8.92 -11.99 3.92
N GLU A 133 8.50 -11.99 2.66
CA GLU A 133 7.11 -12.24 2.29
C GLU A 133 6.88 -13.74 2.16
N ARG A 134 6.14 -14.33 3.11
CA ARG A 134 5.57 -15.67 2.97
C ARG A 134 4.06 -15.58 3.05
N ILE A 135 3.42 -15.57 1.88
CA ILE A 135 2.00 -15.22 1.75
C ILE A 135 1.24 -16.24 0.90
N GLU A 136 -0.05 -16.39 1.20
CA GLU A 136 -0.96 -17.23 0.43
C GLU A 136 -1.60 -16.39 -0.68
N VAL A 137 -1.16 -16.56 -1.93
CA VAL A 137 -1.51 -15.64 -3.04
C VAL A 137 -2.86 -15.92 -3.70
N ARG A 138 -3.50 -17.03 -3.34
CA ARG A 138 -4.82 -17.45 -3.84
C ARG A 138 -5.63 -18.12 -2.74
N PRO A 139 -6.98 -18.08 -2.83
CA PRO A 139 -7.81 -18.77 -1.85
C PRO A 139 -7.46 -20.26 -1.77
N PRO A 140 -7.49 -20.85 -0.57
CA PRO A 140 -7.16 -22.25 -0.41
C PRO A 140 -8.27 -23.11 -1.02
N LEU A 141 -7.89 -24.23 -1.65
CA LEU A 141 -8.84 -25.19 -2.20
C LEU A 141 -8.88 -26.44 -1.31
N VAL A 142 -10.05 -27.05 -1.16
CA VAL A 142 -10.23 -28.20 -0.25
C VAL A 142 -10.60 -29.43 -1.06
N VAL A 143 -9.74 -30.45 -1.00
CA VAL A 143 -9.97 -31.77 -1.58
C VAL A 143 -10.75 -32.63 -0.59
N LYS A 144 -11.89 -33.16 -1.03
CA LYS A 144 -12.83 -33.93 -0.19
C LYS A 144 -13.05 -35.34 -0.74
N GLY A 145 -13.74 -36.19 0.03
CA GLY A 145 -14.25 -37.46 -0.47
C GLY A 145 -13.18 -38.48 -0.86
N LYS A 146 -13.32 -39.14 -2.01
CA LYS A 146 -12.39 -40.20 -2.44
C LYS A 146 -11.01 -39.65 -2.85
N ASP A 147 -10.96 -38.42 -3.32
CA ASP A 147 -9.77 -37.81 -3.90
C ASP A 147 -8.73 -37.41 -2.83
N ARG A 148 -9.12 -37.37 -1.54
CA ARG A 148 -8.18 -37.19 -0.40
C ARG A 148 -7.03 -38.21 -0.39
N ARG A 149 -7.23 -39.40 -0.97
CA ARG A 149 -6.20 -40.46 -1.05
C ARG A 149 -5.13 -40.14 -2.09
N ASN A 150 -5.48 -39.37 -3.12
CA ASN A 150 -4.57 -38.90 -4.15
C ASN A 150 -4.96 -37.47 -4.57
N PRO A 151 -4.63 -36.45 -3.73
CA PRO A 151 -5.04 -35.07 -4.00
C PRO A 151 -4.53 -34.53 -5.33
N GLU A 152 -3.36 -34.99 -5.80
CA GLU A 152 -2.77 -34.54 -7.07
C GLU A 152 -3.60 -34.91 -8.30
N ALA A 153 -4.41 -35.98 -8.21
CA ALA A 153 -5.34 -36.37 -9.26
C ALA A 153 -6.69 -35.64 -9.18
N SER A 154 -6.90 -34.76 -8.20
CA SER A 154 -8.17 -34.08 -8.01
C SER A 154 -8.35 -32.88 -8.95
N PHE A 155 -9.61 -32.50 -9.16
CA PHE A 155 -9.94 -31.29 -9.91
C PHE A 155 -9.41 -30.04 -9.22
N GLU A 156 -9.46 -29.97 -7.89
CA GLU A 156 -8.94 -28.85 -7.11
C GLU A 156 -7.44 -28.68 -7.29
N PHE A 157 -6.66 -29.77 -7.36
CA PHE A 157 -5.23 -29.67 -7.60
C PHE A 157 -4.92 -29.19 -9.02
N SER A 158 -5.66 -29.68 -10.01
CA SER A 158 -5.57 -29.18 -11.39
C SER A 158 -5.89 -27.69 -11.49
N ARG A 159 -6.92 -27.22 -10.76
CA ARG A 159 -7.24 -25.80 -10.63
C ARG A 159 -6.12 -25.02 -9.96
N MET A 160 -5.53 -25.54 -8.88
CA MET A 160 -4.42 -24.89 -8.19
C MET A 160 -3.16 -24.76 -9.07
N LEU A 161 -2.89 -25.74 -9.94
CA LEU A 161 -1.81 -25.66 -10.93
C LEU A 161 -2.06 -24.54 -11.96
N GLN A 162 -3.30 -24.33 -12.38
CA GLN A 162 -3.66 -23.21 -13.27
C GLN A 162 -3.42 -21.87 -12.58
N GLU A 163 -3.89 -21.72 -11.34
CA GLU A 163 -3.66 -20.52 -10.53
C GLU A 163 -2.16 -20.23 -10.34
N ARG A 164 -1.36 -21.26 -10.06
CA ARG A 164 0.09 -21.16 -9.98
C ARG A 164 0.71 -20.67 -11.29
N ALA A 165 0.25 -21.15 -12.43
CA ALA A 165 0.73 -20.69 -13.73
C ALA A 165 0.37 -19.22 -13.99
N LEU A 166 -0.83 -18.77 -13.58
CA LEU A 166 -1.24 -17.37 -13.67
C LEU A 166 -0.35 -16.47 -12.82
N ILE A 167 -0.15 -16.79 -11.54
CA ILE A 167 0.75 -16.03 -10.65
C ILE A 167 2.17 -15.98 -11.20
N LYS A 168 2.68 -17.12 -11.72
CA LYS A 168 4.01 -17.17 -12.32
C LYS A 168 4.16 -16.20 -13.48
N ASN A 169 3.12 -16.09 -14.32
CA ASN A 169 3.10 -15.18 -15.47
C ASN A 169 2.97 -13.71 -15.06
N GLU A 170 2.52 -13.40 -13.84
CA GLU A 170 2.52 -12.03 -13.34
C GLU A 170 3.94 -11.49 -13.10
N GLY A 171 4.96 -12.36 -12.96
CA GLY A 171 6.37 -11.95 -12.90
C GLY A 171 6.87 -11.51 -11.52
N TRP A 172 6.20 -11.94 -10.44
CA TRP A 172 6.63 -11.73 -9.05
C TRP A 172 7.94 -12.45 -8.71
N ILE A 173 8.22 -13.54 -9.42
CA ILE A 173 9.43 -14.36 -9.31
C ILE A 173 10.19 -14.29 -10.63
N GLY A 174 11.52 -14.25 -10.56
CA GLY A 174 12.37 -14.26 -11.73
C GLY A 174 13.85 -14.11 -11.38
N PRO A 175 14.70 -13.82 -12.38
CA PRO A 175 16.15 -13.82 -12.21
C PRO A 175 16.67 -12.77 -11.21
N LEU A 176 15.88 -11.72 -10.91
CA LEU A 176 16.26 -10.67 -9.96
C LEU A 176 15.91 -11.04 -8.51
N ASN A 177 15.19 -12.15 -8.30
CA ASN A 177 14.92 -12.71 -6.99
C ASN A 177 15.01 -14.26 -7.06
N PRO A 178 16.25 -14.80 -7.18
CA PRO A 178 16.46 -16.21 -7.53
C PRO A 178 16.10 -17.20 -6.42
N LEU A 179 15.97 -16.72 -5.18
CA LEU A 179 15.58 -17.55 -4.04
C LEU A 179 14.06 -17.60 -3.83
N ALA A 180 13.29 -16.79 -4.57
CA ALA A 180 11.85 -16.76 -4.44
C ALA A 180 11.21 -18.06 -4.95
N THR A 181 10.24 -18.59 -4.22
CA THR A 181 9.53 -19.81 -4.56
C THR A 181 8.02 -19.58 -4.68
N LEU A 182 7.38 -20.42 -5.50
CA LEU A 182 5.93 -20.47 -5.65
C LEU A 182 5.49 -21.94 -5.62
N GLU A 183 4.99 -22.36 -4.47
CA GLU A 183 4.78 -23.77 -4.13
C GLU A 183 3.35 -24.07 -3.69
N ILE A 184 2.89 -25.27 -4.03
CA ILE A 184 1.60 -25.77 -3.57
C ILE A 184 1.86 -26.67 -2.36
N GLU A 185 1.37 -26.26 -1.20
CA GLU A 185 1.43 -27.06 0.02
C GLU A 185 0.11 -27.82 0.20
N GLN A 186 0.22 -29.09 0.62
CA GLN A 186 -0.92 -29.93 0.99
C GLN A 186 -0.99 -30.06 2.51
N GLU A 187 -1.91 -29.35 3.13
CA GLU A 187 -2.12 -29.37 4.58
C GLU A 187 -3.21 -30.38 4.95
N ARG A 188 -2.90 -31.26 5.91
CA ARG A 188 -3.87 -32.17 6.53
C ARG A 188 -4.14 -31.74 7.98
N PRO A 189 -5.41 -31.69 8.42
CA PRO A 189 -5.75 -31.41 9.82
C PRO A 189 -5.03 -32.40 10.75
N ARG A 190 -4.33 -31.88 11.76
CA ARG A 190 -3.66 -32.73 12.75
C ARG A 190 -4.70 -33.50 13.56
N GLY A 191 -4.50 -34.82 13.71
CA GLY A 191 -5.30 -35.67 14.59
C GLY A 191 -6.61 -36.21 14.00
N LEU A 192 -6.91 -35.97 12.72
CA LEU A 192 -8.10 -36.51 12.04
C LEU A 192 -7.70 -37.44 10.89
N PRO A 193 -7.60 -38.78 11.14
CA PRO A 193 -7.40 -39.75 10.08
C PRO A 193 -8.54 -39.65 9.05
N GLY A 194 -8.20 -39.30 7.81
CA GLY A 194 -9.19 -39.06 6.76
C GLY A 194 -9.76 -37.63 6.73
N GLY A 195 -9.16 -36.65 7.39
CA GLY A 195 -9.54 -35.24 7.20
C GLY A 195 -9.42 -34.78 5.74
N ASP A 196 -10.15 -33.72 5.38
CA ASP A 196 -10.01 -33.05 4.07
C ASP A 196 -8.56 -32.55 3.88
N VAL A 197 -8.10 -32.49 2.63
CA VAL A 197 -6.76 -31.96 2.30
C VAL A 197 -6.92 -30.52 1.80
N THR A 198 -6.24 -29.57 2.44
CA THR A 198 -6.24 -28.17 2.02
C THR A 198 -5.03 -27.89 1.15
N LEU A 199 -5.26 -27.41 -0.06
CA LEU A 199 -4.23 -26.95 -1.00
C LEU A 199 -4.03 -25.46 -0.82
N ARG A 200 -2.78 -25.04 -0.59
CA ARG A 200 -2.39 -23.64 -0.42
C ARG A 200 -1.30 -23.27 -1.41
N LEU A 201 -1.42 -22.12 -2.05
CA LEU A 201 -0.40 -21.59 -2.95
C LEU A 201 0.42 -20.51 -2.25
N TRP A 202 1.65 -20.85 -1.92
CA TRP A 202 2.57 -20.00 -1.18
C TRP A 202 3.55 -19.30 -2.12
N LEU A 203 3.58 -17.97 -2.03
CA LEU A 203 4.71 -17.17 -2.51
C LEU A 203 5.64 -16.91 -1.33
N ASP A 204 6.90 -17.30 -1.46
CA ASP A 204 7.94 -17.09 -0.45
C ASP A 204 9.11 -16.34 -1.10
N ARG A 205 9.45 -15.14 -0.61
CA ARG A 205 10.52 -14.30 -1.19
C ARG A 205 11.03 -13.23 -0.21
N GLU A 206 12.27 -12.80 -0.40
CA GLU A 206 12.80 -11.57 0.21
C GLU A 206 12.48 -10.36 -0.68
N VAL A 207 11.94 -9.28 -0.09
CA VAL A 207 11.63 -8.01 -0.74
C VAL A 207 12.26 -6.86 0.04
N ARG A 208 12.55 -5.78 -0.66
CA ARG A 208 13.33 -4.64 -0.20
C ARG A 208 12.48 -3.38 -0.05
N GLY A 209 12.56 -2.71 1.11
CA GLY A 209 11.74 -1.53 1.45
C GLY A 209 12.25 -0.19 0.92
N GLU A 210 13.45 -0.14 0.34
CA GLU A 210 14.13 1.11 -0.01
C GLU A 210 13.47 1.90 -1.15
N TYR A 211 12.56 1.28 -1.92
CA TYR A 211 11.83 1.98 -2.97
C TYR A 211 10.98 3.14 -2.45
N SER A 212 10.43 3.02 -1.23
CA SER A 212 9.66 4.09 -0.56
C SER A 212 10.44 5.39 -0.36
N ARG A 213 11.77 5.33 -0.42
CA ARG A 213 12.63 6.52 -0.41
C ARG A 213 12.40 7.38 -1.65
N ILE A 214 12.08 6.80 -2.82
CA ILE A 214 11.83 7.57 -4.04
C ILE A 214 10.59 8.48 -3.88
N PRO A 215 9.38 7.97 -3.57
CA PRO A 215 8.23 8.82 -3.25
C PRO A 215 8.54 9.89 -2.19
N LEU A 216 9.31 9.55 -1.15
CA LEU A 216 9.73 10.52 -0.13
C LEU A 216 10.52 11.69 -0.74
N TYR A 217 11.57 11.42 -1.53
CA TYR A 217 12.37 12.46 -2.20
C TYR A 217 11.53 13.31 -3.15
N LEU A 218 10.64 12.68 -3.92
CA LEU A 218 9.77 13.38 -4.87
C LEU A 218 8.82 14.36 -4.16
N MET A 219 8.19 13.92 -3.06
CA MET A 219 7.28 14.76 -2.28
C MET A 219 8.04 15.88 -1.55
N HIS A 220 9.21 15.58 -0.98
CA HIS A 220 10.06 16.57 -0.32
C HIS A 220 10.42 17.71 -1.28
N LYS A 221 10.86 17.39 -2.50
CA LYS A 221 11.17 18.40 -3.52
C LYS A 221 9.97 19.28 -3.85
N LEU A 222 8.80 18.68 -4.06
CA LEU A 222 7.56 19.43 -4.35
C LEU A 222 7.15 20.34 -3.20
N ALA A 223 7.35 19.91 -1.95
CA ALA A 223 7.08 20.71 -0.76
C ALA A 223 8.06 21.90 -0.65
N VAL A 224 9.35 21.66 -0.86
CA VAL A 224 10.39 22.71 -0.85
C VAL A 224 10.13 23.74 -1.95
N ASP A 225 9.76 23.30 -3.15
CA ASP A 225 9.41 24.20 -4.27
C ASP A 225 8.16 25.05 -3.96
N ALA A 226 7.23 24.52 -3.16
CA ALA A 226 6.08 25.27 -2.64
C ALA A 226 6.43 26.20 -1.46
N GLY A 227 7.71 26.26 -1.07
CA GLY A 227 8.22 27.12 -0.01
C GLY A 227 8.02 26.55 1.40
N VAL A 228 7.84 25.23 1.54
CA VAL A 228 7.89 24.56 2.85
C VAL A 228 9.35 24.54 3.34
N PRO A 229 9.66 25.04 4.55
CA PRO A 229 11.03 25.17 5.03
C PRO A 229 11.56 23.83 5.58
N PHE A 230 11.64 22.81 4.73
CA PHE A 230 12.28 21.54 5.09
C PHE A 230 13.79 21.61 4.90
N ASP A 231 14.49 20.99 5.84
CA ASP A 231 15.92 20.74 5.69
C ASP A 231 16.17 19.80 4.49
N PRO A 232 17.35 19.89 3.85
CA PRO A 232 17.77 18.90 2.86
C PRO A 232 17.74 17.49 3.46
N ILE A 233 17.33 16.50 2.66
CA ILE A 233 17.38 15.11 3.09
C ILE A 233 18.87 14.70 3.24
N PRO A 234 19.29 14.18 4.42
CA PRO A 234 20.68 13.80 4.65
C PRO A 234 21.13 12.70 3.69
N THR A 235 22.24 12.93 2.99
CA THR A 235 22.82 11.98 2.02
C THR A 235 23.75 10.94 2.65
N ASP A 236 24.14 11.15 3.91
CA ASP A 236 24.98 10.28 4.71
C ASP A 236 24.16 9.29 5.57
N ASN A 237 22.85 9.50 5.72
CA ASN A 237 21.97 8.61 6.46
C ASN A 237 21.68 7.32 5.64
N PRO A 238 22.15 6.14 6.07
CA PRO A 238 21.94 4.89 5.33
C PRO A 238 20.47 4.51 5.12
N GLN A 239 19.57 4.99 5.99
CA GLN A 239 18.12 4.76 5.88
C GLN A 239 17.46 5.58 4.76
N LEU A 240 18.16 6.57 4.21
CA LEU A 240 17.65 7.47 3.18
C LEU A 240 18.43 7.37 1.86
N VAL A 241 19.58 6.71 1.85
CA VAL A 241 20.38 6.49 0.63
C VAL A 241 19.66 5.54 -0.34
N LEU A 242 19.51 5.94 -1.61
CA LEU A 242 18.94 5.06 -2.62
C LEU A 242 19.97 4.04 -3.13
N PRO A 243 19.61 2.75 -3.24
CA PRO A 243 20.40 1.76 -3.98
C PRO A 243 20.70 2.24 -5.41
N PRO A 244 21.93 2.07 -5.93
CA PRO A 244 22.29 2.51 -7.28
C PRO A 244 21.39 1.93 -8.39
N GLU A 245 20.91 0.70 -8.23
CA GLU A 245 20.00 0.03 -9.18
C GLU A 245 18.63 0.73 -9.30
N LEU A 246 18.21 1.49 -8.28
CA LEU A 246 16.99 2.28 -8.30
C LEU A 246 17.15 3.66 -8.95
N MET A 247 18.37 4.08 -9.27
CA MET A 247 18.64 5.45 -9.72
C MET A 247 17.95 5.78 -11.06
N THR A 248 17.94 4.85 -12.01
CA THR A 248 17.23 5.03 -13.29
C THR A 248 15.73 5.19 -13.07
N ILE A 249 15.16 4.37 -12.18
CA ILE A 249 13.74 4.42 -11.81
C ILE A 249 13.41 5.76 -11.12
N ALA A 250 14.25 6.19 -10.19
CA ALA A 250 14.10 7.46 -9.49
C ALA A 250 14.10 8.65 -10.46
N ARG A 251 15.01 8.67 -11.44
CA ARG A 251 15.05 9.71 -12.48
C ARG A 251 13.79 9.73 -13.34
N ASN A 252 13.31 8.56 -13.76
CA ASN A 252 12.10 8.48 -14.59
C ASN A 252 10.86 8.93 -13.81
N LEU A 253 10.73 8.54 -12.54
CA LEU A 253 9.65 8.98 -11.66
C LEU A 253 9.74 10.50 -11.36
N ALA A 254 10.96 11.03 -11.21
CA ALA A 254 11.18 12.47 -11.06
C ALA A 254 10.73 13.25 -12.31
N VAL A 255 11.08 12.78 -13.50
CA VAL A 255 10.62 13.40 -14.76
C VAL A 255 9.09 13.33 -14.88
N HIS A 256 8.49 12.19 -14.54
CA HIS A 256 7.03 12.01 -14.53
C HIS A 256 6.35 13.02 -13.58
N VAL A 257 6.81 13.10 -12.34
CA VAL A 257 6.14 13.88 -11.28
C VAL A 257 6.45 15.38 -11.35
N TRP A 258 7.70 15.76 -11.62
CA TRP A 258 8.11 17.18 -11.59
C TRP A 258 7.84 17.91 -12.91
N HIS A 259 7.81 17.20 -14.04
CA HIS A 259 7.58 17.81 -15.36
C HIS A 259 6.24 17.39 -15.98
N GLY A 260 5.50 16.46 -15.35
CA GLY A 260 4.20 16.01 -15.83
C GLY A 260 4.24 15.14 -17.09
N ASN A 261 5.41 14.56 -17.39
CA ASN A 261 5.58 13.66 -18.54
C ASN A 261 4.93 12.31 -18.27
N GLU A 262 4.69 11.51 -19.30
CA GLU A 262 4.26 10.11 -19.12
C GLU A 262 5.34 9.29 -18.38
N LEU A 263 4.93 8.36 -17.51
CA LEU A 263 5.86 7.49 -16.80
C LEU A 263 6.46 6.43 -17.74
N LEU A 264 7.67 6.70 -18.21
CA LEU A 264 8.43 5.76 -19.03
C LEU A 264 9.24 4.79 -18.16
N MET A 265 8.97 3.50 -18.33
CA MET A 265 9.63 2.43 -17.57
C MET A 265 10.01 1.28 -18.50
N SER A 266 11.30 0.97 -18.55
CA SER A 266 11.81 -0.17 -19.33
C SER A 266 11.31 -1.50 -18.75
N PRO A 267 11.25 -2.59 -19.54
CA PRO A 267 10.91 -3.92 -19.04
C PRO A 267 11.80 -4.35 -17.86
N GLU A 268 13.09 -4.03 -17.91
CA GLU A 268 14.08 -4.36 -16.87
C GLU A 268 13.78 -3.59 -15.58
N SER A 269 13.43 -2.30 -15.69
CA SER A 269 13.05 -1.48 -14.53
C SER A 269 11.74 -1.96 -13.91
N LYS A 270 10.77 -2.37 -14.73
CA LYS A 270 9.50 -2.97 -14.26
C LYS A 270 9.76 -4.29 -13.54
N ALA A 271 10.59 -5.17 -14.11
CA ALA A 271 10.97 -6.44 -13.51
C ALA A 271 11.74 -6.24 -12.20
N LEU A 272 12.67 -5.28 -12.16
CA LEU A 272 13.44 -4.92 -10.98
C LEU A 272 12.52 -4.50 -9.83
N LEU A 273 11.59 -3.58 -10.09
CA LEU A 273 10.62 -3.17 -9.08
C LEU A 273 9.77 -4.36 -8.62
N LYS A 274 9.17 -5.11 -9.55
CA LYS A 274 8.22 -6.17 -9.21
C LYS A 274 8.85 -7.34 -8.44
N GLN A 275 10.07 -7.72 -8.79
CA GLN A 275 10.74 -8.88 -8.18
C GLN A 275 11.48 -8.54 -6.88
N ARG A 276 11.94 -7.29 -6.70
CA ARG A 276 12.80 -6.92 -5.57
C ARG A 276 12.21 -5.89 -4.63
N TYR A 277 11.35 -4.99 -5.07
CA TYR A 277 11.00 -3.79 -4.31
C TYR A 277 9.51 -3.56 -4.07
N ILE A 278 8.64 -4.11 -4.92
CA ILE A 278 7.18 -4.01 -4.75
C ILE A 278 6.71 -5.19 -3.95
N HIS A 279 6.05 -4.90 -2.83
CA HIS A 279 5.49 -5.88 -1.92
C HIS A 279 4.15 -6.41 -2.47
N HIS A 280 3.90 -7.70 -2.30
CA HIS A 280 2.63 -8.31 -2.70
C HIS A 280 1.63 -8.16 -1.55
N SER A 281 1.03 -6.98 -1.45
CA SER A 281 0.26 -6.58 -0.27
C SER A 281 -1.05 -7.34 -0.10
N ASP A 282 -1.68 -7.76 -1.20
CA ASP A 282 -2.91 -8.55 -1.16
C ASP A 282 -2.64 -10.04 -1.07
N HIS A 283 -3.31 -10.73 -0.14
CA HIS A 283 -3.16 -12.17 0.06
C HIS A 283 -4.23 -12.74 1.00
N TYR A 284 -4.26 -14.07 1.10
CA TYR A 284 -5.24 -14.85 1.85
C TYR A 284 -4.71 -15.42 3.18
N LEU A 285 -3.64 -14.83 3.73
CA LEU A 285 -3.23 -15.13 5.10
C LEU A 285 -4.40 -14.89 6.07
N LYS A 286 -4.70 -15.93 6.86
CA LYS A 286 -5.75 -15.92 7.87
C LYS A 286 -5.23 -15.28 9.14
N MET A 287 -5.99 -14.36 9.70
CA MET A 287 -5.78 -13.87 11.06
C MET A 287 -6.88 -14.38 11.98
N TYR A 288 -6.45 -14.84 13.17
CA TYR A 288 -7.36 -15.30 14.22
C TYR A 288 -7.55 -14.18 15.22
N VAL A 289 -8.80 -13.76 15.34
CA VAL A 289 -9.24 -12.84 16.37
C VAL A 289 -9.90 -13.66 17.45
N LYS A 290 -9.56 -13.39 18.71
CA LYS A 290 -10.17 -14.06 19.85
C LYS A 290 -11.69 -13.87 19.80
N ASP A 291 -12.43 -14.96 19.95
CA ASP A 291 -13.90 -14.97 19.97
C ASP A 291 -14.59 -14.52 18.65
N ALA A 292 -13.87 -14.50 17.52
CA ALA A 292 -14.43 -14.19 16.21
C ALA A 292 -14.04 -15.21 15.13
N TRP A 293 -14.76 -15.16 13.99
CA TRP A 293 -14.43 -15.96 12.81
C TRP A 293 -13.07 -15.52 12.22
N PRO A 294 -12.31 -16.44 11.60
CA PRO A 294 -11.08 -16.07 10.91
C PRO A 294 -11.34 -15.00 9.86
N ILE A 295 -10.51 -13.97 9.85
CA ILE A 295 -10.59 -12.85 8.90
C ILE A 295 -9.43 -12.90 7.91
N TYR A 296 -9.66 -12.30 6.74
CA TYR A 296 -8.67 -12.15 5.67
C TYR A 296 -8.43 -10.64 5.44
N PRO A 297 -7.72 -9.96 6.34
CA PRO A 297 -7.62 -8.50 6.33
C PRO A 297 -6.90 -7.95 5.10
N PHE A 298 -6.12 -8.80 4.42
CA PHE A 298 -5.34 -8.47 3.24
C PHE A 298 -5.93 -9.04 1.95
N GLN A 299 -7.15 -9.57 1.96
CA GLN A 299 -7.72 -10.13 0.73
C GLN A 299 -7.85 -9.03 -0.35
N PRO A 300 -7.62 -9.37 -1.62
CA PRO A 300 -7.85 -8.44 -2.71
C PRO A 300 -9.33 -8.07 -2.81
N ALA A 301 -9.59 -6.86 -3.29
CA ALA A 301 -10.91 -6.41 -3.68
C ALA A 301 -11.43 -7.22 -4.89
N LYS A 302 -12.74 -7.14 -5.15
CA LYS A 302 -13.35 -7.79 -6.32
C LYS A 302 -12.62 -7.38 -7.60
N TYR A 303 -12.31 -8.36 -8.45
CA TYR A 303 -11.59 -8.18 -9.72
C TYR A 303 -10.16 -7.62 -9.59
N GLY A 304 -9.54 -7.66 -8.40
CA GLY A 304 -8.20 -7.13 -8.19
C GLY A 304 -8.13 -5.61 -8.33
N ARG A 305 -9.25 -4.91 -8.12
CA ARG A 305 -9.33 -3.45 -8.20
C ARG A 305 -9.89 -2.91 -6.89
N ARG A 306 -9.06 -2.18 -6.14
CA ARG A 306 -9.54 -1.49 -4.94
C ARG A 306 -10.60 -0.46 -5.27
N VAL A 307 -11.43 -0.15 -4.29
CA VAL A 307 -12.42 0.93 -4.40
C VAL A 307 -11.70 2.28 -4.38
N VAL A 308 -12.19 3.23 -5.17
CA VAL A 308 -11.72 4.62 -5.18
C VAL A 308 -12.91 5.51 -4.84
N HIS A 309 -12.78 6.28 -3.77
CA HIS A 309 -13.75 7.28 -3.36
C HIS A 309 -13.32 8.65 -3.89
N PRO A 310 -14.18 9.37 -4.64
CA PRO A 310 -13.89 10.71 -5.10
C PRO A 310 -13.94 11.71 -3.94
N ASN A 311 -13.22 12.82 -4.09
CA ASN A 311 -13.28 13.99 -3.22
C ASN A 311 -14.63 14.69 -3.39
N LYS A 312 -15.43 14.73 -2.32
CA LYS A 312 -16.78 15.30 -2.30
C LYS A 312 -16.83 16.77 -1.89
N SER A 313 -15.73 17.51 -2.04
CA SER A 313 -15.67 18.90 -1.57
C SER A 313 -16.66 19.80 -2.33
N GLN A 314 -17.81 20.07 -1.69
CA GLN A 314 -18.60 21.28 -1.84
C GLN A 314 -18.40 22.15 -0.58
#